data_AF-A0A6A6YFH4-F1
#
_entry.id   AF-A0A6A6YFH4-F1
#
_cell.length_a   1.000
_cell.length_b   1.000
_cell.length_c   1.000
_cell.angle_alpha   90.00
_cell.angle_beta   90.00
_cell.angle_gamma   90.00
#
_symmetry.space_group_name_H-M   'P 1'
#
loop_
_entity.id
_entity.type
_entity.pdbx_description
1 polymer ?
#
loop_
_entity_poly.entity_id
_entity_poly.type
_entity_poly.pdbx_seq_one_letter_code
_entity_poly.pdbx_strand_id
1 'polypeptide(L)'
;FENAFKEEFIEGNTNVIEFDQYSGSAYWRVFEYLYTGAYSDGFTVMITLLEDPALLKDLRVYTLADMFFSEGLKKLALKRFQQEVEEHWRSDESPECIREVYSSTHERAAAVRAAVVEVAARNVQELGRKEIFQDLIRKGGDFAVDYVERLGRRSNDIWFGR
;
A
#
# COMPACT_ATOMS: atom_id res chain seq x y z
N PHE A 1 -20.42 6.39 5.10
CA PHE A 1 -21.66 5.68 4.77
C PHE A 1 -22.92 6.53 4.81
N GLU A 2 -23.01 7.55 5.68
CA GLU A 2 -24.20 8.42 5.79
C GLU A 2 -24.73 8.95 4.45
N ASN A 3 -23.84 9.37 3.53
CA ASN A 3 -24.27 9.84 2.22
C ASN A 3 -24.76 8.73 1.27
N ALA A 4 -24.20 7.52 1.37
CA ALA A 4 -24.54 6.41 0.48
C ALA A 4 -25.95 5.85 0.74
N PHE A 5 -26.45 5.98 1.98
CA PHE A 5 -27.79 5.51 2.36
C PHE A 5 -28.89 6.58 2.21
N LYS A 6 -28.63 7.67 1.48
CA LYS A 6 -29.68 8.63 1.13
C LYS A 6 -30.56 8.04 0.01
N GLU A 7 -31.87 8.27 0.05
CA GLU A 7 -32.85 7.71 -0.91
C GLU A 7 -32.57 8.06 -2.38
N GLU A 8 -31.74 9.08 -2.63
CA GLU A 8 -31.26 9.49 -3.96
C GLU A 8 -30.32 8.45 -4.62
N PHE A 9 -29.77 7.51 -3.85
CA PHE A 9 -28.85 6.46 -4.31
C PHE A 9 -29.53 5.08 -4.28
N ILE A 10 -29.13 4.18 -5.18
CA ILE A 10 -29.71 2.83 -5.25
C ILE A 10 -29.45 2.06 -3.95
N GLU A 11 -28.31 2.31 -3.31
CA GLU A 11 -27.88 1.78 -2.04
C GLU A 11 -28.82 2.18 -0.89
N GLY A 12 -29.43 3.37 -0.96
CA GLY A 12 -30.45 3.81 0.00
C GLY A 12 -31.76 3.01 -0.09
N ASN A 13 -32.07 2.46 -1.27
CA ASN A 13 -33.25 1.63 -1.50
C ASN A 13 -32.97 0.14 -1.25
N THR A 14 -31.81 -0.35 -1.70
CA THR A 14 -31.45 -1.77 -1.57
C THR A 14 -30.89 -2.12 -0.20
N ASN A 15 -30.36 -1.13 0.53
CA ASN A 15 -29.55 -1.33 1.73
C ASN A 15 -28.32 -2.23 1.50
N VAL A 16 -27.84 -2.31 0.25
CA VAL A 16 -26.69 -3.11 -0.16
C VAL A 16 -25.65 -2.20 -0.80
N ILE A 17 -24.40 -2.34 -0.38
CA ILE A 17 -23.24 -1.70 -0.99
C ILE A 17 -22.32 -2.80 -1.52
N GLU A 18 -22.08 -2.79 -2.82
CA GLU A 18 -21.17 -3.73 -3.48
C GLU A 18 -19.78 -3.10 -3.64
N PHE A 19 -18.76 -3.93 -3.44
CA PHE A 19 -17.37 -3.55 -3.54
C PHE A 19 -16.60 -4.57 -4.36
N ASP A 20 -15.81 -4.13 -5.33
CA ASP A 20 -15.08 -4.99 -6.28
C ASP A 20 -13.59 -4.65 -6.43
N GLN A 21 -13.11 -3.58 -5.79
CA GLN A 21 -11.75 -3.08 -5.99
C GLN A 21 -10.67 -3.98 -5.38
N TYR A 22 -10.95 -4.56 -4.21
CA TYR A 22 -10.00 -5.38 -3.45
C TYR A 22 -10.66 -6.64 -2.90
N SER A 23 -9.86 -7.50 -2.27
CA SER A 23 -10.37 -8.69 -1.59
C SER A 23 -11.33 -8.30 -0.45
N GLY A 24 -12.28 -9.18 -0.14
CA GLY A 24 -13.12 -8.98 1.05
C GLY A 24 -12.33 -8.90 2.35
N SER A 25 -11.14 -9.51 2.41
CA SER A 25 -10.24 -9.42 3.57
C SER A 25 -9.72 -7.99 3.78
N ALA A 26 -9.44 -7.25 2.71
CA ALA A 26 -9.08 -5.83 2.80
C ALA A 26 -10.25 -4.99 3.35
N TYR A 27 -11.47 -5.19 2.84
CA TYR A 27 -12.67 -4.49 3.33
C TYR A 27 -12.97 -4.82 4.78
N TRP A 28 -12.82 -6.08 5.19
CA TRP A 28 -13.07 -6.43 6.57
C TRP A 28 -12.05 -5.83 7.53
N ARG A 29 -10.77 -5.72 7.17
CA ARG A 29 -9.80 -5.00 8.01
C ARG A 29 -10.21 -3.53 8.22
N VAL A 30 -10.79 -2.90 7.21
CA VAL A 30 -11.38 -1.56 7.34
C VAL A 30 -12.55 -1.60 8.33
N PHE A 31 -13.48 -2.55 8.17
CA PHE A 31 -14.64 -2.66 9.07
C PHE A 31 -14.23 -2.95 10.52
N GLU A 32 -13.33 -3.91 10.75
CA GLU A 32 -12.78 -4.23 12.07
C GLU A 32 -12.21 -2.96 12.72
N TYR A 33 -11.46 -2.15 11.98
CA TYR A 33 -10.96 -0.87 12.47
C TYR A 33 -12.08 0.11 12.83
N LEU A 34 -13.12 0.24 12.00
CA LEU A 34 -14.24 1.14 12.28
C LEU A 34 -14.96 0.78 13.59
N TYR A 35 -14.99 -0.50 13.97
CA TYR A 35 -15.61 -0.96 15.21
C TYR A 35 -14.68 -0.98 16.43
N THR A 36 -13.38 -1.20 16.23
CA THR A 36 -12.43 -1.49 17.34
C THR A 36 -11.28 -0.50 17.47
N GLY A 37 -11.01 0.30 16.43
CA GLY A 37 -9.84 1.17 16.33
C GLY A 37 -8.55 0.45 15.93
N ALA A 38 -8.59 -0.85 15.63
CA ALA A 38 -7.46 -1.66 15.17
C ALA A 38 -7.91 -2.71 14.14
N TYR A 39 -6.97 -3.37 13.46
CA TYR A 39 -7.29 -4.52 12.60
C TYR A 39 -6.23 -5.62 12.69
N SER A 40 -6.64 -6.84 12.41
CA SER A 40 -5.83 -8.05 12.59
C SER A 40 -5.24 -8.54 11.26
N ASP A 41 -4.07 -9.20 11.33
CA ASP A 41 -3.41 -9.75 10.13
C ASP A 41 -4.08 -11.02 9.59
N GLY A 42 -4.68 -11.79 10.49
CA GLY A 42 -5.29 -13.08 10.21
C GLY A 42 -6.80 -13.06 10.49
N PHE A 43 -7.53 -13.78 9.65
CA PHE A 43 -8.93 -14.09 9.85
C PHE A 43 -9.06 -15.50 10.42
N THR A 44 -9.57 -15.63 11.64
CA THR A 44 -9.90 -16.96 12.19
C THR A 44 -11.24 -17.49 11.65
N VAL A 45 -12.08 -16.66 11.01
CA VAL A 45 -13.51 -16.99 10.86
C VAL A 45 -14.02 -17.20 9.43
N MET A 46 -13.38 -16.73 8.35
CA MET A 46 -13.91 -16.96 6.99
C MET A 46 -12.87 -17.44 5.99
N ILE A 47 -12.85 -18.75 5.80
CA ILE A 47 -12.14 -19.53 4.75
C ILE A 47 -12.52 -19.08 3.32
N THR A 48 -13.48 -18.17 3.15
CA THR A 48 -14.08 -17.78 1.86
C THR A 48 -13.57 -16.45 1.28
N LEU A 49 -12.80 -15.66 2.02
CA LEU A 49 -12.21 -14.42 1.49
C LEU A 49 -10.79 -14.71 1.01
N LEU A 50 -10.50 -14.45 -0.26
CA LEU A 50 -9.14 -14.54 -0.80
C LEU A 50 -8.22 -13.66 0.07
N GLU A 51 -7.25 -14.28 0.75
CA GLU A 51 -6.23 -13.54 1.50
C GLU A 51 -5.38 -12.70 0.55
N ASP A 52 -5.06 -11.48 0.98
CA ASP A 52 -4.12 -10.63 0.27
C ASP A 52 -2.69 -11.16 0.48
N PRO A 53 -1.81 -11.04 -0.53
CA PRO A 53 -0.37 -11.23 -0.34
C PRO A 53 0.13 -10.37 0.83
N ALA A 54 1.08 -10.90 1.62
CA ALA A 54 1.48 -10.31 2.89
C ALA A 54 1.88 -8.83 2.76
N LEU A 55 2.71 -8.51 1.76
CA LEU A 55 3.16 -7.15 1.46
C LEU A 55 2.05 -6.19 0.99
N LEU A 56 0.91 -6.72 0.54
CA LEU A 56 -0.19 -5.93 -0.01
C LEU A 56 -1.31 -5.67 1.01
N LYS A 57 -1.36 -6.41 2.13
CA LYS A 57 -2.42 -6.28 3.15
C LYS A 57 -2.62 -4.83 3.59
N ASP A 58 -1.54 -4.22 4.10
CA ASP A 58 -1.61 -2.86 4.63
C ASP A 58 -1.72 -1.80 3.52
N LEU A 59 -1.20 -2.08 2.33
CA LEU A 59 -1.34 -1.18 1.17
C LEU A 59 -2.81 -1.06 0.74
N ARG A 60 -3.52 -2.18 0.66
CA ARG A 60 -4.94 -2.20 0.29
C ARG A 60 -5.79 -1.53 1.34
N VAL A 61 -5.51 -1.78 2.62
CA VAL A 61 -6.17 -1.06 3.73
C VAL A 61 -5.88 0.44 3.68
N TYR A 62 -4.64 0.86 3.38
CA TYR A 62 -4.29 2.26 3.21
C TYR A 62 -5.10 2.91 2.08
N THR A 63 -5.22 2.23 0.94
CA THR A 63 -5.96 2.74 -0.22
C THR A 63 -7.47 2.82 0.06
N LEU A 64 -8.02 1.82 0.76
CA LEU A 64 -9.40 1.85 1.22
C LEU A 64 -9.64 2.91 2.30
N ALA A 65 -8.66 3.20 3.16
CA ALA A 65 -8.81 4.25 4.17
C ALA A 65 -9.12 5.61 3.53
N ASP A 66 -8.56 5.88 2.34
CA ASP A 66 -8.88 7.06 1.54
C ASP A 66 -10.32 7.03 1.02
N MET A 67 -10.76 5.88 0.48
CA MET A 67 -12.16 5.69 0.04
C MET A 67 -13.16 5.90 1.19
N PHE A 68 -12.81 5.50 2.40
CA PHE A 68 -13.64 5.59 3.58
C PHE A 68 -13.46 6.89 4.37
N PHE A 69 -12.61 7.81 3.88
CA PHE A 69 -12.29 9.09 4.53
C PHE A 69 -11.81 8.94 5.99
N SER A 70 -11.03 7.89 6.27
CA SER A 70 -10.55 7.55 7.62
C SER A 70 -9.05 7.84 7.78
N GLU A 71 -8.72 9.04 8.24
CA GLU A 71 -7.33 9.47 8.48
C GLU A 71 -6.60 8.64 9.54
N GLY A 72 -7.33 8.17 10.57
CA GLY A 72 -6.75 7.31 11.62
C GLY A 72 -6.32 5.96 11.07
N LEU A 73 -7.18 5.34 10.25
CA LEU A 73 -6.89 4.07 9.58
C LEU A 73 -5.73 4.23 8.59
N LYS A 74 -5.74 5.31 7.81
CA LYS A 74 -4.68 5.62 6.84
C LYS A 74 -3.31 5.69 7.51
N LYS A 75 -3.21 6.37 8.65
CA LYS A 75 -1.96 6.46 9.44
C LYS A 75 -1.52 5.12 10.00
N LEU A 76 -2.46 4.32 10.53
CA LEU A 76 -2.16 2.99 11.05
C LEU A 76 -1.65 2.06 9.95
N ALA A 77 -2.35 2.01 8.82
CA ALA A 77 -2.00 1.18 7.67
C ALA A 77 -0.65 1.58 7.07
N LEU A 78 -0.38 2.89 6.94
CA LEU A 78 0.93 3.37 6.50
C LEU A 78 2.07 2.88 7.41
N LYS A 79 1.88 2.98 8.72
CA LYS A 79 2.91 2.56 9.69
C LYS A 79 3.20 1.06 9.57
N ARG A 80 2.16 0.23 9.44
CA ARG A 80 2.30 -1.22 9.29
C ARG A 80 2.92 -1.58 7.95
N PHE A 81 2.47 -0.96 6.86
CA PHE A 81 3.07 -1.12 5.55
C PHE A 81 4.56 -0.80 5.52
N GLN A 82 4.98 0.31 6.15
CA GLN A 82 6.39 0.68 6.27
C GLN A 82 7.22 -0.41 6.96
N GLN A 83 6.68 -1.02 8.01
CA GLN A 83 7.32 -2.12 8.72
C GLN A 83 7.41 -3.36 7.81
N GLU A 84 6.32 -3.75 7.17
CA GLU A 84 6.27 -4.94 6.30
C GLU A 84 7.24 -4.84 5.12
N VAL A 85 7.31 -3.68 4.46
CA VAL A 85 8.24 -3.48 3.34
C VAL A 85 9.69 -3.52 3.82
N GLU A 86 10.01 -2.98 4.99
CA GLU A 86 11.37 -3.04 5.55
C GLU A 86 11.76 -4.46 5.99
N GLU A 87 10.82 -5.29 6.44
CA GLU A 87 11.08 -6.68 6.84
C GLU A 87 11.18 -7.61 5.62
N HIS A 88 10.34 -7.41 4.61
CA HIS A 88 10.14 -8.35 3.50
C HIS A 88 10.67 -7.87 2.15
N TRP A 89 11.48 -6.81 2.08
CA TRP A 89 12.01 -6.29 0.80
C TRP A 89 12.79 -7.31 -0.03
N ARG A 90 13.37 -8.34 0.61
CA ARG A 90 14.11 -9.43 -0.06
C ARG A 90 13.19 -10.45 -0.74
N SER A 91 11.92 -10.48 -0.37
CA SER A 91 10.91 -11.34 -1.00
C SER A 91 10.84 -11.08 -2.50
N ASP A 92 10.56 -12.13 -3.28
CA ASP A 92 10.35 -11.99 -4.72
C ASP A 92 9.00 -11.31 -5.03
N GLU A 93 8.14 -11.11 -4.03
CA GLU A 93 6.91 -10.32 -4.11
C GLU A 93 7.16 -8.80 -4.05
N SER A 94 8.35 -8.37 -3.58
CA SER A 94 8.69 -6.95 -3.39
C SER A 94 8.53 -6.10 -4.67
N PRO A 95 9.00 -6.53 -5.86
CA PRO A 95 8.78 -5.79 -7.09
C PRO A 95 7.29 -5.63 -7.45
N GLU A 96 6.47 -6.65 -7.19
CA GLU A 96 5.04 -6.60 -7.45
C GLU A 96 4.32 -5.66 -6.49
N CYS A 97 4.73 -5.66 -5.21
CA CYS A 97 4.29 -4.67 -4.24
C CYS A 97 4.56 -3.23 -4.71
N ILE A 98 5.75 -2.96 -5.27
CA ILE A 98 6.06 -1.62 -5.79
C ILE A 98 5.16 -1.26 -6.97
N ARG A 99 4.92 -2.20 -7.90
CA ARG A 99 3.97 -1.98 -9.01
C ARG A 99 2.58 -1.66 -8.49
N GLU A 100 2.09 -2.43 -7.52
CA GLU A 100 0.76 -2.20 -6.95
C GLU A 100 0.69 -0.81 -6.30
N VAL A 101 1.69 -0.41 -5.50
CA VAL A 101 1.78 0.94 -4.89
C VAL A 101 1.62 2.02 -5.96
N TYR A 102 2.37 1.96 -7.05
CA TYR A 102 2.32 2.99 -8.07
C TYR A 102 1.06 2.93 -8.94
N SER A 103 0.40 1.77 -9.02
CA SER A 103 -0.86 1.61 -9.75
C SER A 103 -2.11 2.00 -8.94
N SER A 104 -2.10 1.80 -7.62
CA SER A 104 -3.24 2.04 -6.74
C SER A 104 -3.24 3.44 -6.12
N THR A 105 -2.10 4.11 -6.15
CA THR A 105 -1.94 5.42 -5.54
C THR A 105 -1.73 6.53 -6.55
N HIS A 106 -2.30 7.70 -6.26
CA HIS A 106 -2.00 8.95 -6.97
C HIS A 106 -0.91 9.73 -6.20
N GLU A 107 -0.43 10.85 -6.76
CA GLU A 107 0.59 11.73 -6.14
C GLU A 107 0.31 12.08 -4.67
N ARG A 108 -0.97 12.15 -4.28
CA ARG A 108 -1.41 12.43 -2.90
C ARG A 108 -1.05 11.34 -1.87
N ALA A 109 -0.64 10.15 -2.30
CA ALA A 109 -0.15 9.08 -1.43
C ALA A 109 1.39 9.06 -1.32
N ALA A 110 2.01 10.26 -1.33
CA ALA A 110 3.46 10.42 -1.32
C ALA A 110 4.16 9.59 -0.22
N ALA A 111 3.52 9.38 0.93
CA ALA A 111 4.13 8.63 2.04
C ALA A 111 4.34 7.13 1.76
N VAL A 112 3.41 6.48 1.04
CA VAL A 112 3.52 5.05 0.69
C VAL A 112 4.54 4.86 -0.43
N ARG A 113 4.51 5.73 -1.44
CA ARG A 113 5.53 5.76 -2.52
C ARG A 113 6.92 6.00 -1.94
N ALA A 114 7.05 6.97 -1.02
CA ALA A 114 8.32 7.24 -0.34
C ALA A 114 8.83 6.04 0.47
N ALA A 115 7.95 5.27 1.13
CA ALA A 115 8.34 4.09 1.88
C ALA A 115 9.04 3.05 1.00
N VAL A 116 8.43 2.68 -0.14
CA VAL A 116 9.02 1.68 -1.03
C VAL A 116 10.29 2.19 -1.72
N VAL A 117 10.32 3.47 -2.10
CA VAL A 117 11.51 4.10 -2.72
C VAL A 117 12.68 4.14 -1.74
N GLU A 118 12.43 4.48 -0.48
CA GLU A 118 13.45 4.52 0.56
C GLU A 118 14.07 3.14 0.79
N VAL A 119 13.23 2.12 0.98
CA VAL A 119 13.70 0.74 1.19
C VAL A 119 14.46 0.23 -0.02
N ALA A 120 13.94 0.47 -1.24
CA ALA A 120 14.63 0.08 -2.46
C ALA A 120 16.00 0.79 -2.59
N ALA A 121 16.09 2.06 -2.19
CA ALA A 121 17.31 2.86 -2.35
C ALA A 121 18.38 2.35 -1.39
N ARG A 122 18.02 2.13 -0.12
CA ARG A 122 18.91 1.53 0.90
C ARG A 122 19.49 0.21 0.44
N ASN A 123 18.68 -0.62 -0.20
CA ASN A 123 19.05 -1.97 -0.60
C ASN A 123 19.47 -2.12 -2.07
N VAL A 124 19.89 -1.02 -2.73
CA VAL A 124 20.22 -0.98 -4.17
C VAL A 124 21.25 -2.03 -4.62
N GLN A 125 22.22 -2.37 -3.75
CA GLN A 125 23.29 -3.32 -4.12
C GLN A 125 22.77 -4.76 -4.27
N GLU A 126 21.79 -5.14 -3.46
CA GLU A 126 21.16 -6.47 -3.53
C GLU A 126 20.04 -6.46 -4.59
N LEU A 127 19.15 -5.46 -4.54
CA LEU A 127 18.03 -5.36 -5.47
C LEU A 127 18.46 -5.14 -6.92
N GLY A 128 19.46 -4.31 -7.18
CA GLY A 128 19.93 -4.02 -8.54
C GLY A 128 20.49 -5.23 -9.29
N ARG A 129 20.84 -6.31 -8.58
CA ARG A 129 21.31 -7.58 -9.16
C ARG A 129 20.17 -8.50 -9.56
N LYS A 130 18.95 -8.30 -9.05
CA LYS A 130 17.78 -9.12 -9.39
C LYS A 130 17.21 -8.68 -10.73
N GLU A 131 17.06 -9.60 -11.69
CA GLU A 131 16.48 -9.29 -13.01
C GLU A 131 15.07 -8.72 -12.91
N ILE A 132 14.25 -9.25 -12.00
CA ILE A 132 12.88 -8.77 -11.75
C ILE A 132 12.85 -7.30 -11.31
N PHE A 133 13.84 -6.86 -10.53
CA PHE A 133 13.94 -5.47 -10.10
C PHE A 133 14.46 -4.58 -11.24
N GLN A 134 15.38 -5.07 -12.07
CA GLN A 134 15.80 -4.34 -13.28
C GLN A 134 14.63 -4.16 -14.25
N ASP A 135 13.77 -5.17 -14.42
CA ASP A 135 12.55 -5.05 -15.22
C ASP A 135 11.60 -4.00 -14.65
N LEU A 136 11.43 -3.98 -13.33
CA LEU A 136 10.68 -2.92 -12.64
C LEU A 136 11.27 -1.53 -12.92
N ILE A 137 12.58 -1.35 -12.91
CA ILE A 137 13.18 -0.04 -13.23
C ILE A 137 12.94 0.33 -14.71
N ARG A 138 13.05 -0.61 -15.63
CA ARG A 138 12.81 -0.35 -17.08
C ARG A 138 11.37 0.02 -17.38
N LYS A 139 10.40 -0.57 -16.67
CA LYS A 139 8.95 -0.39 -16.91
C LYS A 139 8.24 0.48 -15.87
N GLY A 140 8.94 0.90 -14.83
CA GLY A 140 8.35 1.42 -13.59
C GLY A 140 7.76 2.82 -13.65
N GLY A 141 7.87 3.52 -14.79
CA GLY A 141 7.34 4.88 -14.94
C GLY A 141 7.83 5.81 -13.83
N ASP A 142 6.89 6.44 -13.12
CA ASP A 142 7.15 7.34 -11.99
C ASP A 142 8.03 6.73 -10.89
N PHE A 143 7.94 5.41 -10.66
CA PHE A 143 8.80 4.76 -9.67
C PHE A 143 10.27 4.92 -10.02
N ALA A 144 10.64 4.76 -11.29
CA ALA A 144 12.03 4.90 -11.70
C ALA A 144 12.54 6.35 -11.51
N VAL A 145 11.66 7.34 -11.73
CA VAL A 145 11.97 8.75 -11.49
C VAL A 145 12.22 9.01 -10.01
N ASP A 146 11.26 8.65 -9.15
CA ASP A 146 11.39 8.82 -7.69
C ASP A 146 12.62 8.08 -7.13
N TYR A 147 12.89 6.89 -7.66
CA TYR A 147 14.03 6.08 -7.27
C TYR A 147 15.37 6.74 -7.59
N VAL A 148 15.54 7.23 -8.82
CA VAL A 148 16.77 7.91 -9.25
C VAL A 148 16.97 9.22 -8.50
N GLU A 149 15.91 10.01 -8.31
CA GLU A 149 15.96 11.23 -7.50
C GLU A 149 16.43 10.93 -6.07
N ARG A 150 15.90 9.86 -5.46
CA ARG A 150 16.28 9.45 -4.11
C ARG A 150 17.74 9.03 -4.01
N LEU A 151 18.25 8.29 -5.00
CA LEU A 151 19.65 7.89 -5.08
C LEU A 151 20.58 9.10 -5.22
N GLY A 152 20.20 10.09 -6.03
CA GLY A 152 20.95 11.33 -6.20
C GLY A 152 21.08 12.12 -4.90
N ARG A 153 19.98 12.29 -4.15
CA ARG A 153 20.00 12.96 -2.83
C ARG A 153 20.91 12.24 -1.84
N ARG A 154 20.86 10.89 -1.80
CA ARG A 154 21.73 10.11 -0.92
C ARG A 154 23.22 10.33 -1.20
N SER A 155 23.59 10.48 -2.48
CA SER A 155 24.98 10.76 -2.81
C SER A 155 25.40 12.13 -2.28
N ASN A 156 24.56 13.16 -2.40
CA ASN A 156 24.86 14.48 -1.86
C ASN A 156 24.97 14.50 -0.34
N ASP A 157 24.15 13.74 0.39
CA ASP A 157 24.25 13.63 1.85
C ASP A 157 25.62 13.07 2.31
N ILE A 158 26.21 12.17 1.52
CA ILE A 158 27.53 11.56 1.80
C ILE A 158 28.68 12.56 1.51
N TRP A 159 28.53 13.44 0.52
CA TRP A 159 29.59 14.38 0.12
C TRP A 159 29.53 15.73 0.86
N PHE A 160 28.35 16.18 1.29
CA PHE A 160 28.14 17.48 1.93
C PHE A 160 27.79 17.41 3.42
N GLY A 161 27.62 16.22 3.99
CA GLY A 161 27.46 16.01 5.43
C GLY A 161 28.81 15.91 6.17
N ARG A 162 29.45 17.05 6.44
CA ARG A 162 30.52 17.16 7.45
C ARG A 162 30.39 18.46 8.24
#